data_AF-A0AA95GJZ8-F1
#
_entry.id   AF-A0AA95GJZ8-F1
#
_cell.length_a   1.000
_cell.length_b   1.000
_cell.length_c   1.000
_cell.angle_alpha   90.00
_cell.angle_beta   90.00
_cell.angle_gamma   90.00
#
_symmetry.space_group_name_H-M   'P 1'
#
loop_
_entity.id
_entity.type
_entity.pdbx_description
1 polymer ?
#
loop_
_entity_poly.entity_id
_entity_poly.type
_entity_poly.pdbx_seq_one_letter_code
_entity_poly.pdbx_strand_id
1 'polypeptide(L)' 'MKTRDIAPIGVRMQSEVKEALKKVAKEQGRSLNSEIVQRLKESLKKEGVVIA' A
#
# COMPACT_ATOMS: atom_id res chain seq x y z
N MET A 1 -6.82 14.88 -7.48
CA MET A 1 -6.87 14.84 -6.01
C MET A 1 -5.45 14.62 -5.49
N LYS A 2 -4.95 15.43 -4.55
CA LYS A 2 -3.60 15.18 -3.99
C LYS A 2 -3.73 14.10 -2.91
N THR A 3 -2.71 13.26 -2.74
CA THR A 3 -2.72 12.18 -1.72
C THR A 3 -2.98 12.69 -0.31
N ARG A 4 -2.62 13.96 -0.04
CA ARG A 4 -2.87 14.65 1.23
C ARG A 4 -4.36 14.93 1.51
N ASP A 5 -5.20 14.94 0.48
CA ASP A 5 -6.64 15.23 0.57
C ASP A 5 -7.45 13.95 0.83
N ILE A 6 -6.79 12.78 0.80
CA ILE A 6 -7.42 11.47 1.04
C ILE A 6 -7.32 11.17 2.54
N ALA A 7 -8.46 10.92 3.18
CA ALA A 7 -8.49 10.53 4.59
C ALA A 7 -7.69 9.24 4.81
N PRO A 8 -6.82 9.17 5.84
CA PRO A 8 -6.03 7.99 6.10
C PRO A 8 -6.94 6.83 6.54
N ILE A 9 -6.59 5.61 6.10
CA ILE A 9 -7.25 4.38 6.53
C ILE A 9 -6.40 3.75 7.64
N GLY A 10 -7.02 3.49 8.80
CA GLY A 10 -6.41 2.74 9.88
C GLY A 10 -6.47 1.23 9.59
N VAL A 11 -5.31 0.60 9.43
CA VAL A 11 -5.20 -0.85 9.20
C VAL A 11 -4.53 -1.51 10.40
N ARG A 12 -5.18 -2.53 10.97
CA ARG A 12 -4.56 -3.39 11.99
C ARG A 12 -3.71 -4.44 11.27
N MET A 13 -2.41 -4.44 11.57
CA MET A 13 -1.44 -5.34 10.95
C MET A 13 -0.51 -5.91 12.03
N GLN A 14 -0.14 -7.18 11.88
CA GLN A 14 0.91 -7.77 12.70
C GLN A 14 2.23 -7.03 12.48
N SER A 15 3.03 -6.90 13.54
CA SER A 15 4.29 -6.13 13.51
C SER A 15 5.25 -6.63 12.43
N GLU A 16 5.36 -7.95 12.27
CA GLU A 16 6.23 -8.57 11.26
C GLU A 16 5.89 -8.13 9.83
N VAL A 17 4.60 -8.14 9.49
CA VAL A 17 4.10 -7.68 8.18
C VAL A 17 4.38 -6.21 7.98
N LYS A 18 4.18 -5.39 9.01
CA LYS A 18 4.45 -3.94 8.97
C LYS A 18 5.92 -3.65 8.69
N GLU A 19 6.83 -4.34 9.38
CA GLU A 19 8.27 -4.14 9.20
C GLU A 19 8.76 -4.65 7.84
N ALA A 20 8.24 -5.77 7.36
CA ALA A 20 8.52 -6.24 6.01
C ALA A 20 8.09 -5.22 4.94
N LEU A 21 6.88 -4.67 5.05
CA LEU A 21 6.38 -3.64 4.13
C LEU A 21 7.21 -2.36 4.19
N LYS A 22 7.64 -1.91 5.39
CA LYS A 22 8.53 -0.74 5.52
C LYS A 22 9.86 -0.95 4.83
N LYS A 23 10.46 -2.14 4.99
CA LYS A 23 11.74 -2.47 4.34
C LYS A 23 11.61 -2.39 2.83
N VAL A 24 10.59 -3.05 2.26
CA VAL A 24 10.38 -3.05 0.80
C VAL A 24 10.04 -1.64 0.29
N ALA A 25 9.21 -0.89 1.01
CA ALA A 25 8.90 0.49 0.65
C ALA A 25 10.17 1.35 0.57
N LYS A 26 11.08 1.22 1.54
CA LYS A 26 12.37 1.92 1.54
C LYS A 26 13.24 1.51 0.36
N GLU A 27 13.35 0.22 0.06
CA GLU A 27 14.12 -0.31 -1.07
C GLU A 27 13.60 0.20 -2.42
N GLN A 28 12.28 0.37 -2.55
CA GLN A 28 11.64 0.89 -3.77
C GLN A 28 11.49 2.41 -3.81
N GLY A 29 12.01 3.15 -2.81
CA GLY A 29 11.89 4.61 -2.73
C GLY A 29 10.44 5.11 -2.56
N ARG A 30 9.55 4.27 -2.01
CA ARG A 30 8.14 4.58 -1.77
C ARG A 30 7.88 4.89 -0.30
N SER A 31 6.85 5.69 -0.03
CA SER A 31 6.27 5.73 1.32
C SER A 31 5.58 4.40 1.63
N LEU A 32 5.48 4.05 2.92
CA LEU A 32 4.76 2.85 3.35
C LEU A 32 3.34 2.80 2.78
N ASN A 33 2.63 3.93 2.79
CA ASN A 33 1.29 4.03 2.23
C ASN A 33 1.25 3.75 0.71
N SER A 34 2.19 4.31 -0.04
CA SER A 34 2.29 4.10 -1.49
C SER A 34 2.55 2.63 -1.82
N GLU A 35 3.43 1.97 -1.06
CA GLU A 35 3.71 0.55 -1.22
C GLU A 35 2.49 -0.34 -0.89
N ILE A 36 1.76 -0.04 0.20
CA ILE A 36 0.53 -0.76 0.55
C ILE A 36 -0.49 -0.63 -0.57
N VAL A 37 -0.76 0.59 -1.04
CA VAL A 37 -1.72 0.85 -2.12
C VAL A 37 -1.31 0.14 -3.42
N GLN A 38 -0.01 0.17 -3.77
CA GLN A 38 0.49 -0.51 -4.96
C GLN A 38 0.24 -2.03 -4.90
N ARG A 39 0.55 -2.66 -3.77
CA ARG A 39 0.30 -4.11 -3.58
C ARG A 39 -1.18 -4.46 -3.64
N LEU A 40 -2.04 -3.63 -3.06
CA LEU A 40 -3.50 -3.82 -3.14
C LEU A 40 -4.00 -3.72 -4.58
N LYS A 41 -3.54 -2.71 -5.34
CA LYS A 41 -3.85 -2.57 -6.76
C LYS A 41 -3.41 -3.78 -7.58
N GLU A 42 -2.21 -4.29 -7.31
CA GLU A 42 -1.70 -5.48 -7.99
C GLU A 42 -2.49 -6.75 -7.65
N SER A 43 -2.92 -6.93 -6.39
CA SER A 43 -3.78 -8.04 -5.99
C SER A 43 -5.12 -8.00 -6.73
N LEU A 44 -5.79 -6.85 -6.69
CA LEU A 44 -7.08 -6.65 -7.35
C LEU A 44 -6.98 -6.83 -8.87
N LYS A 45 -5.88 -6.36 -9.50
CA LYS A 45 -5.63 -6.59 -10.93
C LYS A 45 -5.48 -8.09 -11.24
N LYS A 46 -4.82 -8.87 -10.39
CA LYS A 46 -4.70 -10.33 -10.55
C LYS A 46 -6.03 -11.05 -10.42
N GLU A 47 -6.92 -10.52 -9.59
CA GLU A 47 -8.29 -10.99 -9.41
C GLU A 47 -9.24 -10.53 -10.54
N GLY A 48 -8.76 -9.75 -11.52
CA GLY A 48 -9.56 -9.24 -12.63
C GLY A 48 -10.43 -8.03 -12.27
N VAL A 49 -10.25 -7.44 -11.07
CA VAL A 49 -10.97 -6.24 -10.66
C VAL A 49 -10.31 -5.01 -11.29
N VAL A 50 -11.04 -4.37 -12.22
CA VAL A 50 -10.59 -3.15 -12.89
C VAL A 50 -10.75 -1.97 -11.93
N ILE A 51 -9.65 -1.34 -11.56
CA ILE A 51 -9.62 -0.11 -10.79
C ILE A 51 -9.27 1.02 -11.76
N ALA A 52 -10.22 1.91 -12.04
CA ALA A 52 -10.04 3.10 -12.86
C ALA A 52 -9.38 4.23 -12.07
#